data_AF-A0A381QX38-F1
#
_entry.id   AF-A0A381QX38-F1
#
_cell.length_a   1.000
_cell.length_b   1.000
_cell.length_c   1.000
_cell.angle_alpha   90.00
_cell.angle_beta   90.00
_cell.angle_gamma   90.00
#
_symmetry.space_group_name_H-M   'P 1'
#
loop_
_entity.id
_entity.type
_entity.pdbx_description
1 polymer ?
#
loop_
_entity_poly.entity_id
_entity_poly.type
_entity_poly.pdbx_seq_one_letter_code
_entity_poly.pdbx_strand_id
1 'polypeptide(L)' 'VDTSKGQVTSNGVVASESRPNALCLSPPHKFLFSTGQDSGRMASFDVNSDSVELTSLETYQLGNGLCRVSIAELPG' A
#
# COMPACT_ATOMS: atom_id res chain seq x y z
N VAL A 1 6.30 11.98 11.07
CA VAL A 1 7.78 11.83 11.10
C VAL A 1 8.37 13.11 11.66
N ASP A 2 9.27 13.02 12.63
CA ASP A 2 10.09 14.15 13.04
C ASP A 2 11.22 14.31 12.02
N THR A 3 11.11 15.29 11.14
CA THR A 3 12.09 15.52 10.05
C THR A 3 13.43 16.06 10.55
N SER A 4 13.48 16.58 11.79
CA SER A 4 14.73 17.08 12.38
C SER A 4 15.57 15.97 13.02
N LYS A 5 14.91 14.95 13.58
CA LYS A 5 15.56 13.81 14.27
C LYS A 5 15.49 12.49 13.50
N GLY A 6 14.72 12.43 12.42
CA GLY A 6 14.43 11.21 11.68
C GLY A 6 13.58 10.20 12.45
N GLN A 7 12.91 10.61 13.54
CA GLN A 7 12.12 9.71 14.35
C GLN A 7 10.76 9.43 13.68
N VAL A 8 10.37 8.16 13.69
CA VAL A 8 9.09 7.68 13.15
C VAL A 8 8.24 7.16 14.31
N THR A 9 7.03 7.70 14.44
CA THR A 9 6.01 7.22 15.37
C THR A 9 5.00 6.39 14.58
N SER A 10 4.64 5.21 15.10
CA SER A 10 3.60 4.39 14.47
C SER A 10 2.24 5.10 14.55
N ASN A 11 1.48 5.07 13.45
CA ASN A 11 0.13 5.65 13.35
C ASN A 11 -0.98 4.58 13.28
N GLY A 12 -0.63 3.31 13.50
CA GLY A 12 -1.60 2.20 13.47
C GLY A 12 -1.14 1.02 12.62
N VAL A 13 -2.00 0.00 12.56
CA VAL A 13 -1.79 -1.22 11.78
C VAL A 13 -3.09 -1.58 11.08
N VAL A 14 -3.02 -1.85 9.78
CA VAL A 14 -4.15 -2.32 8.97
C VAL A 14 -3.82 -3.69 8.40
N ALA A 15 -4.76 -4.62 8.52
CA ALA A 15 -4.61 -5.96 7.98
C ALA A 15 -4.54 -5.93 6.45
N SER A 16 -3.67 -6.73 5.87
CA SER A 16 -3.49 -6.89 4.43
C SER A 16 -3.47 -8.37 4.07
N GLU A 17 -2.91 -8.70 2.91
CA GLU A 17 -2.75 -10.05 2.43
C GLU A 17 -1.57 -10.78 3.10
N SER A 18 -1.57 -12.12 3.05
CA SER A 18 -0.51 -12.94 3.64
C SER A 18 0.85 -12.66 2.99
N ARG A 19 1.84 -12.31 3.81
CA ARG A 19 3.21 -11.92 3.43
C ARG A 19 3.22 -10.75 2.42
N PRO A 20 2.90 -9.53 2.88
CA PRO A 20 2.90 -8.33 2.03
C PRO A 20 4.34 -7.91 1.73
N ASN A 21 4.87 -8.34 0.58
CA ASN A 21 6.31 -8.20 0.28
C ASN A 21 6.65 -7.01 -0.64
N ALA A 22 5.64 -6.41 -1.29
CA ALA A 22 5.79 -5.19 -2.07
C ALA A 22 4.60 -4.26 -1.82
N LEU A 23 4.92 -2.96 -1.81
CA LEU A 23 4.01 -1.87 -1.54
C LEU A 23 4.25 -0.77 -2.57
N CYS A 24 3.20 -0.13 -3.07
CA CYS A 24 3.31 1.06 -3.92
C CYS A 24 2.20 2.05 -3.58
N LEU A 25 2.59 3.31 -3.39
CA LEU A 25 1.68 4.43 -3.15
C LEU A 25 1.48 5.19 -4.47
N SER A 26 0.23 5.40 -4.89
CA SER A 26 -0.09 6.13 -6.11
C SER A 26 0.25 7.61 -5.94
N PRO A 27 0.68 8.34 -6.97
CA PRO A 27 0.54 9.79 -6.99
C PRO A 27 -0.95 10.16 -7.13
N PRO A 28 -1.48 11.22 -6.49
CA PRO A 28 -0.89 12.13 -5.50
C PRO A 28 -1.06 11.65 -4.04
N HIS A 29 -0.66 10.42 -3.74
CA HIS A 29 -0.74 9.72 -2.44
C HIS A 29 -2.16 9.36 -1.97
N LYS A 30 -3.07 9.06 -2.91
CA LYS A 30 -4.46 8.70 -2.58
C LYS A 30 -4.67 7.21 -2.35
N PHE A 31 -3.89 6.34 -3.01
CA PHE A 31 -4.08 4.90 -2.91
C PHE A 31 -2.78 4.18 -2.58
N LEU A 32 -2.85 3.21 -1.69
CA LEU A 32 -1.78 2.27 -1.41
C LEU A 32 -2.17 0.88 -1.94
N PHE A 33 -1.22 0.20 -2.58
CA PHE A 33 -1.38 -1.17 -3.03
C PHE A 33 -0.36 -2.05 -2.32
N SER A 34 -0.80 -3.23 -1.87
CA SER A 34 0.04 -4.23 -1.20
C SER A 34 -0.13 -5.60 -1.83
N THR A 35 0.97 -6.25 -2.20
CA THR A 35 0.94 -7.59 -2.80
C THR A 35 1.23 -8.67 -1.76
N GLY A 36 0.31 -9.61 -1.57
CA GLY A 36 0.49 -10.81 -0.76
C GLY A 36 1.18 -11.91 -1.53
N GLN A 37 2.44 -12.19 -1.19
CA GLN A 37 3.24 -13.21 -1.88
C GLN A 37 2.63 -14.60 -1.76
N ASP A 38 2.03 -14.92 -0.61
CA ASP A 38 1.50 -16.25 -0.32
C ASP A 38 0.05 -16.42 -0.74
N SER A 39 -0.76 -15.35 -0.70
CA SER A 39 -2.15 -15.41 -1.13
C SER A 39 -2.31 -15.27 -2.65
N GLY A 40 -1.29 -14.73 -3.32
CA GLY A 40 -1.37 -14.42 -4.75
C GLY A 40 -2.40 -13.33 -5.06
N ARG A 41 -2.66 -12.47 -4.07
CA ARG A 41 -3.62 -11.37 -4.15
C ARG A 41 -2.95 -10.03 -3.89
N MET A 42 -3.58 -8.96 -4.34
CA MET A 42 -3.20 -7.59 -4.02
C MET A 42 -4.37 -6.90 -3.31
N ALA A 43 -4.10 -6.32 -2.15
CA ALA A 43 -5.05 -5.45 -1.46
C ALA A 43 -4.82 -3.99 -1.88
N SER A 44 -5.90 -3.24 -2.08
CA SER A 44 -5.88 -1.80 -2.25
C SER A 44 -6.43 -1.09 -1.02
N PHE A 45 -5.93 0.12 -0.78
CA PHE A 45 -6.32 0.96 0.35
C PHE A 45 -6.47 2.40 -0.11
N ASP A 46 -7.48 3.09 0.41
CA ASP A 46 -7.57 4.54 0.35
C ASP A 46 -6.72 5.14 1.47
N VAL A 47 -6.04 6.24 1.19
CA VAL A 47 -5.23 7.00 2.14
C VAL A 47 -5.94 8.30 2.47
N ASN A 48 -6.39 8.45 3.71
CA ASN A 48 -6.95 9.72 4.18
C ASN A 48 -5.81 10.75 4.29
N SER A 49 -5.89 11.86 3.54
CA SER A 49 -4.82 12.88 3.53
C SER A 49 -4.66 13.62 4.84
N ASP A 50 -5.72 13.68 5.65
CA ASP A 50 -5.76 14.48 6.88
C ASP A 50 -5.30 13.65 8.08
N SER A 51 -5.81 12.42 8.23
CA SER A 51 -5.43 11.51 9.33
C SER A 51 -4.26 10.59 9.01
N VAL A 52 -3.92 10.43 7.72
CA VAL A 52 -2.92 9.47 7.22
C VAL A 52 -3.27 8.03 7.62
N GLU A 53 -4.57 7.76 7.80
CA GLU A 53 -5.10 6.41 8.05
C GLU A 53 -5.39 5.70 6.72
N LEU A 54 -5.30 4.37 6.76
CA LEU A 54 -5.61 3.51 5.63
C LEU A 54 -6.99 2.89 5.79
N THR A 55 -7.80 2.98 4.75
CA THR A 55 -9.09 2.27 4.67
C THR A 55 -8.99 1.17 3.63
N SER A 56 -9.27 -0.08 4.00
CA SER A 56 -9.29 -1.20 3.06
C SER A 56 -10.34 -0.99 1.99
N LEU A 57 -9.96 -1.23 0.74
CA LEU A 57 -10.83 -1.21 -0.42
C LEU A 57 -11.04 -2.64 -0.92
N GLU A 58 -10.52 -2.95 -2.10
CA GLU A 58 -10.75 -4.20 -2.81
C GLU A 58 -9.51 -5.10 -2.79
N THR A 59 -9.74 -6.41 -2.99
CA THR A 59 -8.68 -7.39 -3.18
C THR A 59 -8.74 -8.00 -4.58
N TYR A 60 -7.60 -8.05 -5.25
CA TYR A 60 -7.48 -8.54 -6.62
C TYR A 60 -6.70 -9.84 -6.66
N GLN A 61 -7.23 -10.87 -7.31
CA GLN A 61 -6.50 -12.11 -7.56
C GLN A 61 -5.53 -11.91 -8.74
N LEU A 62 -4.23 -12.07 -8.51
CA LEU A 62 -3.17 -11.86 -9.52
C LEU A 62 -2.35 -13.11 -9.81
N GLY A 63 -2.42 -14.12 -8.95
CA GLY A 63 -1.62 -15.35 -9.04
C GLY A 63 -0.39 -15.33 -8.13
N ASN A 64 0.37 -16.42 -8.12
CA ASN A 64 1.43 -16.65 -7.14
C ASN A 64 2.74 -15.93 -7.49
N GLY A 65 3.58 -15.70 -6.48
CA GLY A 65 4.95 -15.19 -6.69
C GLY A 65 5.04 -13.69 -6.92
N LEU A 66 4.02 -12.92 -6.50
CA LEU A 66 4.05 -11.46 -6.53
C LEU A 66 5.29 -10.96 -5.76
N CYS A 67 6.05 -10.05 -6.37
CA CYS A 67 7.28 -9.52 -5.81
C CYS A 67 7.46 -8.02 -6.02
N ARG A 68 6.67 -7.41 -6.89
CA ARG A 68 6.75 -6.00 -7.27
C ARG A 68 5.36 -5.48 -7.65
N VAL A 69 5.14 -4.21 -7.34
CA VAL A 69 4.01 -3.41 -7.80
C VAL A 69 4.54 -2.01 -8.11
N SER A 70 4.10 -1.43 -9.23
CA SER A 70 4.50 -0.10 -9.69
C SER A 70 3.31 0.62 -10.29
N ILE A 71 3.19 1.91 -10.00
CA ILE A 71 2.15 2.79 -10.53
C ILE A 71 2.85 3.80 -11.43
N ALA A 72 2.33 3.99 -12.64
CA ALA A 72 2.84 4.95 -13.60
C ALA A 72 1.70 5.84 -14.08
N GLU A 73 1.95 7.15 -14.12
CA GLU A 73 1.08 8.09 -14.82
C GLU A 73 1.38 7.99 -16.31
N LEU A 74 0.35 7.77 -17.11
CA LEU A 74 0.47 7.72 -18.57
C LEU A 74 0.11 9.09 -19.14
N PRO A 75 0.92 9.65 -20.08
CA PRO A 75 0.53 10.85 -20.80
C PRO A 75 -0.78 10.61 -21.56
N GLY A 76 -1.70 11.58 -21.46
CA GLY A 76 -2.93 11.67 -22.26
C GLY A 76 -2.77 12.64 -23.41
#